data_AF-A0A164H172-F1
#
_entry.id   AF-A0A164H172-F1
#
_cell.length_a   1.000
_cell.length_b   1.000
_cell.length_c   1.000
_cell.angle_alpha   90.00
_cell.angle_beta   90.00
_cell.angle_gamma   90.00
#
_symmetry.space_group_name_H-M   'P 1'
#
loop_
_entity.id
_entity.type
_entity.pdbx_description
1 polymer ?
#
loop_
_entity_poly.entity_id
_entity_poly.type
_entity_poly.pdbx_seq_one_letter_code
_entity_poly.pdbx_strand_id
1 'polypeptide(L)'
;KPFHNFITWKDLRADHLVKSWNNSWTIQGIRLGSIIMHKATRNKRYLAGSAFKFMNGLVSLRLRWALDNHENLRQAAQEGHALLGTIETFLIYRLTQGRLHAT
;
A
#
# COMPACT_ATOMS: atom_id res chain seq x y z
N LYS A 1 16.09 -13.59 -5.53
CA LYS A 1 15.21 -14.05 -6.64
C LYS A 1 13.84 -13.38 -6.46
N PRO A 2 13.15 -12.90 -7.51
CA PRO A 2 11.82 -12.31 -7.34
C PRO A 2 10.80 -13.39 -6.94
N PHE A 3 9.89 -13.06 -6.03
CA PHE A 3 8.84 -13.95 -5.55
C PHE A 3 7.62 -14.00 -6.48
N HIS A 4 7.34 -12.91 -7.20
CA HIS A 4 6.23 -12.79 -8.14
C HIS A 4 6.59 -11.84 -9.29
N ASN A 5 5.79 -11.85 -10.36
CA ASN A 5 5.95 -10.92 -11.49
C ASN A 5 5.59 -9.48 -11.08
N PHE A 6 6.26 -8.49 -11.67
CA PHE A 6 6.03 -7.08 -11.36
C PHE A 6 4.56 -6.68 -11.54
N ILE A 7 3.97 -6.05 -10.53
CA ILE A 7 2.58 -5.58 -10.55
C ILE A 7 2.58 -4.12 -11.00
N THR A 8 2.04 -3.86 -12.19
CA THR A 8 2.01 -2.52 -12.77
C THR A 8 1.04 -1.59 -12.04
N TRP A 9 1.17 -0.28 -12.26
CA TRP A 9 0.27 0.72 -11.69
C TRP A 9 -1.15 0.69 -12.27
N LYS A 10 -1.32 0.09 -13.47
CA LYS A 10 -2.63 -0.10 -14.12
C LYS A 10 -3.35 -1.37 -13.64
N ASP A 11 -2.69 -2.18 -12.82
CA ASP A 11 -3.23 -3.45 -12.37
C ASP A 11 -4.41 -3.26 -11.41
N LEU A 12 -5.50 -4.01 -11.64
CA LEU A 12 -6.76 -3.91 -10.89
C LEU A 12 -7.04 -5.15 -10.00
N ARG A 13 -6.08 -6.07 -9.83
CA ARG A 13 -6.30 -7.30 -9.05
C ARG A 13 -6.67 -7.04 -7.57
N ALA A 14 -6.21 -5.92 -7.04
CA ALA A 14 -6.48 -5.48 -5.67
C ALA A 14 -7.76 -4.63 -5.54
N ASP A 15 -8.55 -4.47 -6.60
CA ASP A 15 -9.73 -3.60 -6.60
C ASP A 15 -10.77 -4.02 -5.55
N HIS A 16 -10.93 -5.32 -5.34
CA HIS A 16 -11.81 -5.84 -4.29
C HIS A 16 -11.35 -5.43 -2.89
N LEU A 17 -10.03 -5.41 -2.63
CA LEU A 17 -9.46 -4.92 -1.37
C LEU A 17 -9.65 -3.40 -1.23
N VAL A 18 -9.48 -2.65 -2.31
CA VAL A 18 -9.75 -1.20 -2.31
C VAL A 18 -11.18 -0.92 -1.92
N LYS A 19 -12.14 -1.63 -2.52
CA LYS A 19 -13.56 -1.49 -2.21
C LYS A 19 -13.87 -1.89 -0.77
N SER A 20 -13.37 -3.05 -0.31
CA SER A 20 -13.64 -3.54 1.04
C SER A 20 -13.07 -2.62 2.12
N TRP A 21 -11.83 -2.13 1.95
CA TRP A 21 -11.22 -1.19 2.88
C TRP A 21 -11.91 0.17 2.90
N ASN A 22 -12.28 0.71 1.73
CA ASN A 22 -12.98 1.99 1.68
C ASN A 22 -14.40 1.94 2.29
N ASN A 23 -15.02 0.76 2.30
CA ASN A 23 -16.33 0.52 2.92
C ASN A 23 -16.23 0.06 4.38
N SER A 24 -15.03 -0.12 4.93
CA SER A 24 -14.84 -0.56 6.31
C SER A 24 -15.19 0.54 7.32
N TRP A 25 -15.67 0.11 8.49
CA TRP A 25 -15.97 1.01 9.61
C TRP A 25 -14.77 1.84 10.08
N THR A 26 -13.56 1.32 9.93
CA THR A 26 -12.34 2.04 10.33
C THR A 26 -12.12 3.27 9.46
N ILE A 27 -12.19 3.13 8.14
CA ILE A 27 -12.03 4.25 7.20
C ILE A 27 -13.21 5.21 7.27
N GLN A 28 -14.44 4.71 7.43
CA GLN A 28 -15.60 5.55 7.65
C GLN A 28 -15.46 6.39 8.94
N GLY A 29 -15.00 5.76 10.03
CA GLY A 29 -14.72 6.42 11.29
C GLY A 29 -13.64 7.50 11.19
N ILE A 30 -12.53 7.22 10.48
CA ILE A 30 -11.47 8.21 10.23
C ILE A 30 -12.02 9.42 9.46
N ARG A 31 -12.82 9.18 8.41
CA ARG A 31 -13.41 10.26 7.62
C ARG A 31 -14.37 11.09 8.45
N LEU A 32 -15.27 10.45 9.19
CA LEU A 32 -16.23 11.11 10.06
C LEU A 32 -15.54 11.94 11.15
N GLY A 33 -14.58 11.35 11.86
CA GLY A 33 -13.78 12.04 12.87
C GLY A 33 -13.04 13.23 12.31
N SER A 34 -12.49 13.10 11.10
CA SER A 34 -11.82 14.21 10.40
C SER A 34 -12.79 15.35 10.04
N ILE A 35 -14.04 15.05 9.65
CA ILE A 35 -15.08 16.06 9.41
C ILE A 35 -15.47 16.76 10.72
N ILE A 36 -15.69 16.00 11.79
CA ILE A 36 -16.03 16.56 13.11
C ILE A 36 -14.92 17.51 13.57
N MET A 37 -13.67 17.05 13.47
CA MET A 37 -12.51 17.85 13.84
C MET A 37 -12.36 19.09 12.96
N HIS A 38 -12.59 18.98 11.65
CA HIS A 38 -12.60 20.13 10.75
C HIS A 38 -13.69 21.15 11.13
N LYS A 39 -14.90 20.69 11.47
CA LYS A 39 -15.99 21.59 11.91
C LYS A 39 -15.65 22.31 13.21
N ALA A 40 -15.02 21.63 14.16
CA ALA A 40 -14.62 22.21 15.44
C ALA A 40 -13.45 23.20 15.31
N THR A 41 -12.44 22.88 14.50
CA THR A 41 -11.17 23.63 14.44
C THR A 41 -11.02 24.54 13.21
N ARG A 42 -11.87 24.38 12.19
CA ARG A 42 -11.77 24.99 10.85
C ARG A 42 -10.42 24.78 10.13
N ASN A 43 -9.59 23.85 10.61
CA ASN A 43 -8.29 23.59 10.00
C ASN A 43 -8.44 22.71 8.75
N LYS A 44 -7.91 23.18 7.60
CA LYS A 44 -7.97 22.48 6.30
C LYS A 44 -7.24 21.13 6.29
N ARG A 45 -6.32 20.89 7.23
CA ARG A 45 -5.64 19.59 7.37
C ARG A 45 -6.63 18.45 7.65
N TYR A 46 -7.61 18.69 8.51
CA TYR A 46 -8.65 17.70 8.81
C TYR A 46 -9.64 17.53 7.64
N LEU A 47 -9.85 18.56 6.82
CA LEU A 47 -10.62 18.43 5.58
C LEU A 47 -9.91 17.53 4.56
N ALA A 48 -8.58 17.58 4.47
CA ALA A 48 -7.82 16.64 3.65
C ALA A 48 -7.96 15.19 4.16
N GLY A 49 -7.96 15.00 5.49
CA GLY A 49 -8.16 13.70 6.12
C GLY A 49 -9.52 13.07 5.79
N SER A 50 -10.59 13.87 5.70
CA SER A 50 -11.92 13.36 5.35
C SER A 50 -12.04 12.91 3.89
N ALA A 51 -11.21 13.43 3.00
CA ALA A 51 -11.15 13.05 1.60
C ALA A 51 -10.31 11.78 1.35
N PHE A 52 -9.65 11.23 2.38
CA PHE A 52 -8.77 10.06 2.23
C PHE A 52 -9.53 8.84 1.71
N LYS A 53 -9.10 8.29 0.57
CA LYS A 53 -9.60 7.02 0.02
C LYS A 53 -8.44 6.19 -0.49
N PHE A 54 -8.55 4.87 -0.31
CA PHE A 54 -7.66 3.95 -1.00
C PHE A 54 -7.98 3.93 -2.50
N MET A 55 -6.94 3.77 -3.32
CA MET A 55 -7.02 3.70 -4.77
C MET A 55 -6.10 2.58 -5.26
N ASN A 56 -6.41 1.97 -6.41
CA ASN A 56 -5.57 0.93 -7.02
C ASN A 56 -4.16 1.42 -7.37
N GLY A 57 -3.97 2.74 -7.55
CA GLY A 57 -2.65 3.33 -7.77
C GLY A 57 -1.71 3.20 -6.58
N LEU A 58 -2.23 3.10 -5.35
CA LEU A 58 -1.41 2.94 -4.16
C LEU A 58 -0.76 1.55 -4.11
N VAL A 59 0.47 1.49 -3.62
CA VAL A 59 1.22 0.23 -3.51
C VAL A 59 0.70 -0.63 -2.36
N SER A 60 0.16 -0.01 -1.30
CA SER A 60 -0.25 -0.67 -0.06
C SER A 60 -1.20 -1.86 -0.27
N LEU A 61 -2.26 -1.68 -1.05
CA LEU A 61 -3.25 -2.73 -1.27
C LEU A 61 -2.81 -3.77 -2.31
N ARG A 62 -1.93 -3.39 -3.25
CA ARG A 62 -1.28 -4.34 -4.15
C ARG A 62 -0.28 -5.22 -3.41
N LEU A 63 0.46 -4.66 -2.46
CA LEU A 63 1.32 -5.40 -1.55
C LEU A 63 0.50 -6.36 -0.69
N ARG A 64 -0.61 -5.88 -0.10
CA ARG A 64 -1.50 -6.73 0.68
C ARG A 64 -2.01 -7.92 -0.14
N TRP A 65 -2.46 -7.67 -1.36
CA TRP A 65 -2.86 -8.72 -2.29
C TRP A 65 -1.73 -9.72 -2.53
N ALA A 66 -0.51 -9.26 -2.79
CA ALA A 66 0.62 -10.16 -3.05
C ALA A 66 0.95 -11.05 -1.85
N LEU A 67 0.89 -10.50 -0.63
CA LEU A 67 1.11 -11.25 0.62
C LEU A 67 0.00 -12.28 0.88
N ASP A 68 -1.25 -11.97 0.54
CA ASP A 68 -2.37 -12.88 0.73
C ASP A 68 -2.39 -14.02 -0.32
N ASN A 69 -1.85 -13.81 -1.52
CA ASN A 69 -1.87 -14.80 -2.60
C ASN A 69 -0.59 -15.66 -2.70
N HIS A 70 0.51 -15.24 -2.10
CA HIS A 70 1.80 -15.94 -2.16
C HIS A 70 2.30 -16.27 -0.76
N GLU A 71 2.03 -17.49 -0.29
CA GLU A 71 2.45 -17.94 1.05
C GLU A 71 3.97 -17.84 1.26
N ASN A 72 4.76 -18.21 0.25
CA ASN A 72 6.22 -18.10 0.28
C ASN A 72 6.69 -16.66 0.48
N LEU A 73 5.99 -15.69 -0.13
CA LEU A 73 6.28 -14.26 0.06
C LEU A 73 5.92 -13.81 1.46
N ARG A 74 4.80 -14.29 2.00
CA ARG A 74 4.34 -13.98 3.36
C ARG A 74 5.32 -14.49 4.41
N GLN A 75 5.79 -15.73 4.29
CA GLN A 75 6.79 -16.32 5.18
C GLN A 75 8.11 -15.56 5.09
N ALA A 76 8.63 -15.35 3.88
CA ALA A 76 9.87 -14.60 3.68
C ALA A 76 9.78 -13.15 4.21
N ALA A 77 8.60 -12.51 4.12
CA ALA A 77 8.39 -11.18 4.70
C ALA A 77 8.39 -11.19 6.23
N GLN A 78 7.86 -12.24 6.86
CA GLN A 78 7.88 -12.41 8.32
C GLN A 78 9.30 -12.70 8.84
N GLU A 79 10.10 -13.42 8.07
CA GLU A 79 11.49 -13.76 8.39
C GLU A 79 12.48 -12.63 8.04
N GLY A 80 12.03 -11.54 7.42
CA GLY A 80 12.89 -10.43 7.00
C GLY A 80 13.75 -10.73 5.76
N HIS A 81 13.41 -11.79 5.01
CA HIS A 81 14.09 -12.21 3.79
C HIS A 81 13.44 -11.68 2.50
N ALA A 82 12.34 -10.94 2.60
CA ALA A 82 11.69 -10.29 1.46
C ALA A 82 11.98 -8.79 1.43
N LEU A 83 12.28 -8.28 0.23
CA LEU A 83 12.49 -6.85 -0.04
C LEU A 83 11.34 -6.32 -0.90
N LEU A 84 10.81 -5.15 -0.52
CA LEU A 84 9.82 -4.41 -1.29
C LEU A 84 10.46 -3.16 -1.88
N GLY A 85 10.19 -2.88 -3.15
CA GLY A 85 10.67 -1.65 -3.79
C GLY A 85 9.92 -1.37 -5.08
N THR A 86 10.06 -0.13 -5.57
CA THR A 86 9.61 0.24 -6.91
C THR A 86 10.59 -0.27 -7.97
N ILE A 87 10.34 0.06 -9.24
CA ILE A 87 11.24 -0.31 -10.36
C ILE A 87 12.65 0.23 -10.11
N GLU A 88 12.77 1.46 -9.61
CA GLU A 88 14.06 2.12 -9.36
C GLU A 88 14.88 1.35 -8.32
N THR A 89 14.27 1.01 -7.18
CA THR A 89 14.87 0.17 -6.14
C THR A 89 15.32 -1.20 -6.69
N PHE A 90 14.47 -1.84 -7.50
CA PHE A 90 14.78 -3.13 -8.10
C PHE A 90 15.98 -3.05 -9.07
N LEU A 91 16.03 -2.00 -9.89
CA LEU A 91 17.15 -1.77 -10.81
C LEU A 91 18.45 -1.51 -10.06
N ILE A 92 18.43 -0.65 -9.04
CA ILE A 92 19.60 -0.38 -8.17
C ILE A 92 20.09 -1.68 -7.53
N TYR A 93 19.17 -2.48 -6.97
CA TYR A 93 19.51 -3.76 -6.35
C TYR A 93 20.16 -4.73 -7.34
N ARG A 94 19.67 -4.80 -8.58
CA ARG A 94 20.26 -5.67 -9.63
C ARG A 94 21.61 -5.16 -10.11
N LEU A 95 21.76 -3.86 -10.35
CA LEU A 95 23.01 -3.24 -10.80
C LEU A 95 24.12 -3.30 -9.75
N THR A 96 23.76 -3.27 -8.46
CA THR A 96 24.70 -3.42 -7.35
C THR A 96 24.97 -4.87 -6.95
N GLN A 97 24.43 -5.83 -7.71
CA GLN A 97 24.54 -7.27 -7.43
C GLN A 97 24.02 -7.65 -6.03
N GLY A 98 22.97 -6.97 -5.57
CA GLY A 98 22.30 -7.23 -4.30
C GLY A 98 22.91 -6.52 -3.09
N ARG A 99 23.93 -5.67 -3.29
CA ARG A 99 24.61 -4.96 -2.19
C ARG A 99 23.82 -3.76 -1.65
N LEU A 100 23.01 -3.11 -2.47
CA LEU A 100 22.26 -1.92 -2.08
C LEU A 100 20.76 -2.09 -2.33
N HIS A 101 19.99 -1.89 -1.27
CA HIS A 101 18.54 -1.76 -1.33
C HIS A 101 18.15 -0.35 -0.88
N ALA A 102 17.57 0.44 -1.78
CA ALA A 102 17.20 1.84 -1.54
C ALA A 102 15.68 1.99 -1.66
N THR A 103 15.01 2.17 -0.53
CA THR A 103 13.53 2.21 -0.38
C THR A 103 13.12 3.42 0.43
#